data_AF-A0A7D7LI19-F1
#
_entry.id   AF-A0A7D7LI19-F1
#
_cell.length_a   1.000
_cell.length_b   1.000
_cell.length_c   1.000
_cell.angle_alpha   90.00
_cell.angle_beta   90.00
_cell.angle_gamma   90.00
#
_symmetry.space_group_name_H-M   'P 1'
#
loop_
_entity.id
_entity.type
_entity.pdbx_description
1 polymer ?
#
loop_
_entity_poly.entity_id
_entity_poly.type
_entity_poly.pdbx_seq_one_letter_code
_entity_poly.pdbx_strand_id
1 'polypeptide(L)' 'MSNLDYQQLTEAELREYVKHHPQDEEAFQHYLMIVRARPNRVVVSTGEQLEAELRKRLAL' A
#
# COMPACT_ATOMS: atom_id res chain seq x y z
N MET A 1 10.55 23.04 6.08
CA MET A 1 9.85 21.88 5.54
C MET A 1 10.88 21.08 4.78
N SER A 2 11.25 19.90 5.27
CA SER A 2 12.11 19.00 4.53
C SER A 2 11.35 18.57 3.27
N ASN A 3 11.68 19.20 2.14
CA ASN A 3 11.28 18.80 0.79
C ASN A 3 11.92 17.45 0.47
N LEU A 4 11.51 16.40 1.19
CA LEU A 4 11.68 15.07 0.68
C LEU A 4 10.59 14.90 -0.37
N ASP A 5 10.97 14.92 -1.64
CA ASP A 5 10.02 14.68 -2.73
C ASP A 5 9.54 13.23 -2.63
N TYR A 6 8.46 12.99 -1.87
CA TYR A 6 7.87 11.67 -1.67
C TYR A 6 7.52 10.98 -3.01
N GLN A 7 7.35 11.78 -4.07
CA GLN A 7 7.13 11.33 -5.45
C GLN A 7 8.33 10.60 -6.07
N GLN A 8 9.54 10.81 -5.54
CA GLN A 8 10.77 10.16 -5.99
C GLN A 8 11.15 8.94 -5.15
N LEU A 9 10.44 8.70 -4.04
CA LEU A 9 10.69 7.56 -3.17
C LEU A 9 10.24 6.27 -3.85
N THR A 10 10.98 5.19 -3.61
CA THR A 10 10.48 3.85 -3.93
C THR A 10 9.24 3.55 -3.10
N GLU A 11 8.40 2.60 -3.52
CA GLU A 11 7.19 2.25 -2.77
C GLU A 11 7.49 1.83 -1.31
N ALA A 12 8.61 1.13 -1.08
CA ALA A 12 9.02 0.72 0.26
C ALA A 12 9.38 1.93 1.14
N GLU A 13 10.14 2.88 0.59
CA GLU A 13 10.51 4.12 1.29
C GLU A 13 9.29 5.01 1.50
N LEU A 14 8.41 5.12 0.50
CA LEU A 14 7.16 5.87 0.59
C LEU A 14 6.24 5.28 1.66
N ARG A 15 6.16 3.94 1.78
CA ARG A 15 5.41 3.27 2.84
C ARG A 15 5.93 3.64 4.22
N GLU A 16 7.25 3.64 4.43
CA GLU A 16 7.83 4.04 5.72
C GLU A 16 7.64 5.54 5.97
N TYR A 17 7.84 6.38 4.95
CA TYR A 17 7.60 7.82 5.02
C TYR A 17 6.18 8.14 5.52
N VAL A 18 5.18 7.53 4.89
CA VAL A 18 3.76 7.72 5.22
C VAL A 18 3.42 7.28 6.65
N LYS A 19 4.08 6.22 7.17
CA LYS A 19 3.90 5.81 8.58
C LYS A 19 4.45 6.84 9.57
N HIS A 20 5.55 7.49 9.22
CA HIS A 20 6.19 8.51 10.06
C HIS A 20 5.56 9.91 9.90
N HIS A 21 4.81 10.14 8.83
CA HIS A 21 4.16 11.40 8.51
C HIS A 21 2.65 11.21 8.25
N PRO A 22 1.87 10.74 9.23
CA PRO A 22 0.44 10.49 9.05
C PRO A 22 -0.39 11.74 8.72
N GLN A 23 0.13 12.93 8.99
CA GLN A 23 -0.47 14.22 8.66
C GLN A 23 -0.27 14.63 7.18
N ASP A 24 0.62 13.95 6.45
CA ASP A 24 0.88 14.21 5.04
C ASP A 24 -0.12 13.43 4.16
N GLU A 25 -1.31 14.02 4.01
CA GLU A 25 -2.40 13.40 3.25
C GLU A 25 -2.05 13.19 1.78
N GLU A 26 -1.27 14.09 1.17
CA GLU A 26 -0.90 13.97 -0.24
C GLU A 26 0.03 12.78 -0.48
N ALA A 27 1.05 12.61 0.37
CA ALA A 27 1.92 11.43 0.32
C ALA A 27 1.14 10.13 0.56
N PHE A 28 0.17 10.14 1.49
CA PHE A 28 -0.70 8.99 1.73
C PHE A 28 -1.57 8.65 0.51
N GLN A 29 -2.20 9.64 -0.12
CA GLN A 29 -2.99 9.42 -1.35
C GLN A 29 -2.12 8.92 -2.51
N HIS A 30 -0.91 9.45 -2.64
CA HIS A 30 0.04 9.01 -3.66
C HIS A 30 0.42 7.53 -3.46
N TYR A 31 0.74 7.13 -2.22
CA TYR A 31 0.99 5.73 -1.88
C TYR A 31 -0.22 4.83 -2.19
N LEU A 32 -1.43 5.25 -1.82
CA LEU A 32 -2.65 4.48 -2.11
C LEU A 32 -2.89 4.30 -3.61
N MET A 33 -2.62 5.31 -4.43
CA MET A 33 -2.75 5.23 -5.88
C MET A 33 -1.81 4.16 -6.45
N ILE A 34 -0.54 4.13 -6.01
CA ILE A 34 0.44 3.12 -6.42
C ILE A 34 -0.03 1.72 -6.00
N VAL A 35 -0.42 1.55 -4.74
CA VAL A 35 -0.90 0.26 -4.21
C VAL A 35 -2.14 -0.23 -4.97
N ARG A 36 -3.06 0.69 -5.32
CA ARG A 36 -4.29 0.39 -6.08
C ARG A 36 -4.02 -0.06 -7.51
N ALA A 37 -2.96 0.45 -8.14
CA ALA A 37 -2.60 0.12 -9.51
C ALA A 37 -1.89 -1.25 -9.67
N ARG A 38 -1.55 -1.94 -8.57
CA ARG A 38 -0.82 -3.21 -8.62
C ARG A 38 -1.63 -4.31 -9.33
N PRO A 39 -1.08 -4.97 -10.38
CA PRO A 39 -1.81 -5.92 -11.21
C PRO A 39 -2.22 -7.21 -10.48
N ASN A 40 -1.60 -7.53 -9.34
CA ASN A 40 -1.89 -8.73 -8.54
C ASN A 40 -2.52 -8.41 -7.17
N ARG A 41 -3.09 -7.22 -7.01
CA ARG A 41 -3.75 -6.85 -5.76
C ARG A 41 -5.06 -7.61 -5.61
N VAL A 42 -5.17 -8.38 -4.53
CA VAL A 42 -6.43 -8.99 -4.12
C VAL A 42 -7.10 -8.11 -3.08
N VAL A 43 -8.31 -7.67 -3.40
CA VAL A 43 -9.14 -6.86 -2.52
C VAL A 43 -10.13 -7.78 -1.84
N VAL A 44 -10.13 -7.78 -0.51
CA VAL A 44 -11.08 -8.53 0.32
C VAL A 44 -11.78 -7.55 1.26
N SER A 45 -13.07 -7.76 1.44
CA SER A 45 -13.95 -6.94 2.28
C SER A 45 -14.44 -7.69 3.52
N THR A 46 -14.24 -9.02 3.58
CA THR A 46 -14.61 -9.87 4.72
C THR A 46 -13.48 -10.81 5.12
N GLY A 47 -13.54 -11.34 6.36
CA GLY A 47 -12.59 -12.34 6.85
C GLY A 47 -12.62 -13.64 6.04
N GLU A 48 -13.81 -14.08 5.63
CA GLU A 48 -13.98 -15.30 4.80
C GLU A 48 -13.31 -15.15 3.43
N GLN A 49 -13.42 -13.97 2.81
CA GLN A 49 -12.72 -13.67 1.55
C GLN A 49 -11.21 -13.71 1.73
N LEU A 50 -10.69 -13.19 2.85
CA LEU A 50 -9.27 -13.27 3.19
C LEU A 50 -8.83 -14.73 3.33
N GLU A 51 -9.55 -15.54 4.11
CA GLU A 51 -9.21 -16.95 4.31
C GLU A 51 -9.20 -17.75 3.00
N ALA A 52 -10.19 -17.54 2.13
CA ALA A 52 -10.25 -18.18 0.83
C ALA A 52 -9.03 -17.84 -0.04
N GLU A 53 -8.61 -16.58 -0.02
CA GLU A 53 -7.46 -16.08 -0.77
C GLU A 53 -6.12 -16.53 -0.20
N LEU A 54 -6.04 -16.74 1.11
CA LEU A 54 -4.88 -17.36 1.75
C LEU A 54 -4.75 -18.83 1.36
N ARG A 55 -5.85 -19.60 1.41
CA ARG A 55 -5.85 -21.04 1.04
C ARG A 55 -5.39 -21.27 -0.39
N LYS A 56 -5.82 -20.45 -1.35
CA LYS A 56 -5.37 -20.54 -2.76
C LYS A 56 -3.86 -20.37 -2.92
N ARG A 57 -3.23 -19.51 -2.11
CA ARG A 57 -1.80 -19.20 -2.20
C ARG A 57 -0.91 -20.17 -1.44
N LEU A 58 -1.43 -20.77 -0.37
CA LEU A 58 -0.72 -21.77 0.44
C LEU A 58 -0.78 -23.19 -0.16
N ALA A 59 -1.73 -23.43 -1.06
CA ALA A 59 -1.89 -24.70 -1.77
C ALA A 59 -1.02 -24.81 -3.04
N LEU A 60 -0.24 -23.77 -3.36
CA LEU A 60 0.77 -23.72 -4.41
C LEU A 60 2.17 -23.92 -3.81
#